data_AF-A0A329MQK3-F1
#
_entry.id   AF-A0A329MQK3-F1
#
_cell.length_a   1.000
_cell.length_b   1.000
_cell.length_c   1.000
_cell.angle_alpha   90.00
_cell.angle_beta   90.00
_cell.angle_gamma   90.00
#
_symmetry.space_group_name_H-M   'P 1'
#
loop_
_entity.id
_entity.type
_entity.pdbx_description
1 polymer ?
#
loop_
_entity_poly.entity_id
_entity_poly.type
_entity_poly.pdbx_seq_one_letter_code
_entity_poly.pdbx_strand_id
1 'polypeptide(L)'
;MSNGLHEPRSTKRIVRIESVADLREYEGNTDGEVIELVSYYADWLPNSTPPAGGGMFARLTDGERADNGGTIIAVTGSSTRWVRMNVSELDPVEFGAKADGIINDRAAIESTLAALNSDVKVVDFKGRNYYLGTVDLNEQPVFQINSKDGVRLMGMPRMHVTNQLTDYLGYSPIFEFIDCNDIYAECHAVSDSFDPASPHGPVAVQLKSASKSVAGARIIAKVTRGLAALQTVRMTNTKTRRQSADPTWKSIEYSVEADDSEYGVRFISSGDDAHGVIRTNQVSRSYFVVGVSNHTAVVNSLNQRYFMDVLIKAYFDDVTNIHVILNQQSSNGAEWPVSIEHQNDTDDTTIKNITLDLNIIDRINVRAYTREFVCVGRSLTLAGANRATTNCVTDEITIRGHIEQHLHSDLLTLPSITNSGGLIHLDMFSTLNDTQGFTICRGSSRSGKVQGDLTAKPARISLRDLRPDGLEVAVDIFMKADNADLGAANSFRIRENLLLTLADDGSGAVIDVQHVNSRHRGTGAIPTVTYSIHDGELHVLGSEYTRANAEMTVKMEIIGGRVV
;
A
#
# COMPACT_ATOMS: atom_id res chain seq x y z
N MET A 1 76.85 -36.92 9.53
CA MET A 1 75.45 -36.74 9.97
C MET A 1 75.29 -35.27 10.34
N SER A 2 74.88 -34.41 9.40
CA SER A 2 74.58 -33.01 9.71
C SER A 2 73.13 -32.92 10.15
N ASN A 3 72.91 -32.50 11.39
CA ASN A 3 71.61 -32.09 11.88
C ASN A 3 71.29 -30.73 11.27
N GLY A 4 70.79 -30.73 10.04
CA GLY A 4 70.11 -29.59 9.45
C GLY A 4 68.76 -29.43 10.14
N LEU A 5 68.75 -28.69 11.25
CA LEU A 5 67.53 -28.15 11.83
C LEU A 5 66.80 -27.39 10.73
N HIS A 6 65.60 -27.87 10.36
CA HIS A 6 64.63 -27.09 9.60
C HIS A 6 64.35 -25.82 10.40
N GLU A 7 64.95 -24.69 10.01
CA GLU A 7 64.39 -23.40 10.38
C GLU A 7 62.93 -23.38 9.93
N PRO A 8 61.99 -22.91 10.76
CA PRO A 8 60.62 -22.71 10.33
C PRO A 8 60.68 -21.80 9.11
N ARG A 9 60.17 -22.28 7.97
CA ARG A 9 60.07 -21.51 6.71
C ARG A 9 59.73 -20.07 7.07
N SER A 10 60.64 -19.13 6.80
CA SER A 10 60.45 -17.72 7.09
C SER A 10 59.08 -17.32 6.55
N THR A 11 58.10 -17.13 7.43
CA THR A 11 56.79 -16.62 7.05
C THR A 11 57.08 -15.28 6.39
N LYS A 12 56.91 -15.20 5.07
CA LYS A 12 57.11 -13.97 4.29
C LYS A 12 56.33 -12.89 5.03
N ARG A 13 57.04 -11.93 5.63
CA ARG A 13 56.44 -10.88 6.45
C ARG A 13 55.52 -10.08 5.54
N ILE A 14 54.22 -10.15 5.80
CA ILE A 14 53.23 -9.35 5.07
C ILE A 14 53.51 -7.89 5.42
N VAL A 15 53.66 -7.06 4.39
CA VAL A 15 53.83 -5.62 4.56
C VAL A 15 52.49 -5.05 5.02
N ARG A 16 52.52 -4.25 6.07
CA ARG A 16 51.36 -3.53 6.59
C ARG A 16 51.40 -2.09 6.13
N ILE A 17 50.28 -1.62 5.59
CA ILE A 17 50.07 -0.25 5.15
C ILE A 17 48.99 0.37 6.02
N GLU A 18 49.24 1.53 6.61
CA GLU A 18 48.38 2.10 7.64
C GLU A 18 47.08 2.69 7.08
N SER A 19 47.09 3.22 5.85
CA SER A 19 45.94 3.87 5.24
C SER A 19 45.88 3.74 3.71
N VAL A 20 44.72 4.03 3.12
CA VAL A 20 44.56 4.09 1.65
C VAL A 20 45.44 5.20 1.06
N ALA A 21 45.65 6.30 1.78
CA ALA A 21 46.55 7.36 1.34
C ALA A 21 47.99 6.84 1.20
N ASP A 22 48.48 6.08 2.18
CA ASP A 22 49.81 5.45 2.12
C ASP A 22 49.88 4.39 1.02
N LEU A 23 48.78 3.67 0.79
CA LEU A 23 48.69 2.64 -0.26
C LEU A 23 48.82 3.23 -1.67
N ARG A 24 48.33 4.45 -1.90
CA ARG A 24 48.49 5.16 -3.19
C ARG A 24 49.92 5.59 -3.48
N GLU A 25 50.80 5.59 -2.48
CA GLU A 25 52.23 5.92 -2.65
C GLU A 25 53.12 4.66 -2.63
N TYR A 26 52.56 3.50 -2.32
CA TYR A 26 53.30 2.24 -2.22
C TYR A 26 53.21 1.43 -3.52
N GLU A 27 54.27 1.45 -4.33
CA GLU A 27 54.30 0.77 -5.63
C GLU A 27 54.43 -0.76 -5.53
N GLY A 28 54.92 -1.28 -4.39
CA GLY A 28 55.33 -2.68 -4.27
C GLY A 28 56.49 -3.05 -5.20
N ASN A 29 56.86 -4.32 -5.23
CA ASN A 29 58.06 -4.81 -5.94
C ASN A 29 57.72 -5.82 -7.05
N THR A 30 56.69 -6.64 -6.86
CA THR A 30 56.39 -7.75 -7.78
C THR A 30 54.90 -7.94 -7.98
N ASP A 31 54.48 -8.31 -9.19
CA ASP A 31 53.09 -8.70 -9.47
C ASP A 31 52.63 -9.84 -8.56
N GLY A 32 51.40 -9.77 -8.06
CA GLY A 32 50.87 -10.71 -7.07
C GLY A 32 51.43 -10.55 -5.65
N GLU A 33 52.23 -9.51 -5.37
CA GLU A 33 52.60 -9.15 -4.00
C GLU A 33 51.35 -8.91 -3.15
N VAL A 34 51.36 -9.41 -1.92
CA VAL A 34 50.23 -9.29 -1.01
C VAL A 34 50.62 -8.42 0.19
N ILE A 35 49.75 -7.47 0.50
CA ILE A 35 49.87 -6.58 1.66
C ILE A 35 48.62 -6.67 2.53
N GLU A 36 48.73 -6.16 3.74
CA GLU A 36 47.61 -5.90 4.65
C GLU A 36 47.43 -4.39 4.81
N LEU A 37 46.27 -3.88 4.40
CA LEU A 37 45.80 -2.53 4.74
C LEU A 37 45.19 -2.57 6.14
N VAL A 38 45.69 -1.77 7.07
CA VAL A 38 45.22 -1.74 8.47
C VAL A 38 43.82 -1.13 8.56
N SER A 39 43.63 0.07 8.01
CA SER A 39 42.35 0.77 7.95
C SER A 39 42.26 1.64 6.71
N TYR A 40 41.06 2.14 6.41
CA TYR A 40 40.89 3.11 5.33
C TYR A 40 41.66 4.41 5.63
N TYR A 41 41.47 4.93 6.85
CA TYR A 41 42.09 6.17 7.33
C TYR A 41 43.18 5.90 8.35
N ALA A 42 44.21 6.77 8.38
CA ALA A 42 45.33 6.68 9.33
C ALA A 42 44.97 7.15 10.76
N ASP A 43 43.88 7.91 10.91
CA ASP A 43 43.42 8.49 12.19
C ASP A 43 42.66 7.49 13.08
N TRP A 44 42.71 6.21 12.75
CA TRP A 44 42.09 5.17 13.54
C TRP A 44 42.78 5.05 14.91
N LEU A 45 42.02 5.22 15.99
CA LEU A 45 42.52 5.09 17.36
C LEU A 45 42.51 3.62 17.79
N PRO A 46 43.67 3.04 18.17
CA PRO A 46 43.78 1.64 18.59
C PRO A 46 42.87 1.21 19.76
N ASN A 47 42.32 2.18 20.49
CA ASN A 47 41.74 1.97 21.81
C ASN A 47 40.23 2.34 21.91
N SER A 48 39.55 2.76 20.84
CA SER A 48 38.15 3.20 20.93
C SER A 48 37.18 2.62 19.89
N THR A 49 37.69 2.03 18.81
CA THR A 49 36.91 1.33 17.77
C THR A 49 37.88 0.35 17.08
N PRO A 50 37.50 -0.81 16.55
CA PRO A 50 38.41 -1.59 15.69
C PRO A 50 38.71 -0.86 14.36
N PRO A 51 39.83 -1.14 13.68
CA PRO A 51 40.14 -0.53 12.39
C PRO A 51 39.05 -0.90 11.39
N ALA A 52 38.57 0.09 10.63
CA ALA A 52 37.53 -0.11 9.62
C ALA A 52 38.10 0.09 8.21
N GLY A 53 37.60 -0.70 7.26
CA GLY A 53 37.94 -0.58 5.83
C GLY A 53 39.30 -1.17 5.42
N GLY A 54 40.06 -1.75 6.35
CA GLY A 54 41.27 -2.52 6.08
C GLY A 54 41.01 -3.83 5.34
N GLY A 55 42.06 -4.59 5.04
CA GLY A 55 41.95 -5.89 4.37
C GLY A 55 43.20 -6.27 3.58
N MET A 56 43.16 -7.45 2.95
CA MET A 56 44.27 -7.95 2.14
C MET A 56 44.15 -7.45 0.69
N PHE A 57 45.26 -6.98 0.14
CA PHE A 57 45.33 -6.54 -1.26
C PHE A 57 46.44 -7.26 -2.00
N ALA A 58 46.18 -7.59 -3.26
CA ALA A 58 47.17 -8.12 -4.18
C ALA A 58 47.57 -7.05 -5.22
N ARG A 59 48.86 -6.94 -5.49
CA ARG A 59 49.41 -6.07 -6.53
C ARG A 59 49.08 -6.65 -7.90
N LEU A 60 48.58 -5.80 -8.78
CA LEU A 60 48.48 -6.04 -10.21
C LEU A 60 49.16 -4.92 -10.97
N THR A 61 49.95 -5.29 -11.98
CA THR A 61 50.59 -4.37 -12.92
C THR A 61 49.64 -4.17 -14.10
N ASP A 62 48.49 -3.54 -13.81
CA ASP A 62 47.37 -3.37 -14.73
C ASP A 62 46.94 -1.91 -14.70
N GLY A 63 47.38 -1.11 -15.68
CA GLY A 63 47.06 0.31 -15.73
C GLY A 63 45.60 0.63 -16.09
N GLU A 64 44.82 -0.37 -16.55
CA GLU A 64 43.50 -0.13 -17.15
C GLU A 64 42.39 0.03 -16.11
N ARG A 65 42.52 -0.65 -14.96
CA ARG A 65 41.50 -0.57 -13.90
C ARG A 65 41.54 0.79 -13.22
N ALA A 66 40.42 1.49 -13.16
CA ALA A 66 40.34 2.77 -12.45
C ALA A 66 40.41 2.56 -10.92
N ASP A 67 41.03 3.53 -10.21
CA ASP A 67 40.88 3.66 -8.76
C ASP A 67 39.39 3.89 -8.46
N ASN A 68 38.80 3.07 -7.61
CA ASN A 68 37.41 3.22 -7.18
C ASN A 68 37.30 3.58 -5.69
N GLY A 69 38.43 3.90 -5.06
CA GLY A 69 38.51 4.29 -3.68
C GLY A 69 38.21 3.18 -2.69
N GLY A 70 38.23 1.89 -3.05
CA GLY A 70 38.04 0.83 -2.04
C GLY A 70 38.52 -0.56 -2.43
N THR A 71 37.97 -1.15 -3.48
CA THR A 71 38.39 -2.50 -3.94
C THR A 71 39.53 -2.46 -4.95
N ILE A 72 39.75 -1.31 -5.60
CA ILE A 72 40.88 -1.04 -6.49
C ILE A 72 41.48 0.30 -6.10
N ILE A 73 42.73 0.30 -5.67
CA ILE A 73 43.50 1.50 -5.32
C ILE A 73 44.64 1.67 -6.33
N ALA A 74 44.71 2.82 -7.00
CA ALA A 74 45.77 3.11 -7.94
C ALA A 74 46.95 3.82 -7.27
N VAL A 75 48.16 3.39 -7.61
CA VAL A 75 49.36 4.09 -7.16
C VAL A 75 49.56 5.36 -8.00
N THR A 76 49.78 6.50 -7.35
CA THR A 76 49.91 7.81 -7.99
C THR A 76 51.01 7.79 -9.06
N GLY A 77 50.66 8.17 -10.31
CA GLY A 77 51.64 8.24 -11.41
C GLY A 77 52.17 6.88 -11.91
N SER A 78 51.60 5.76 -11.46
CA SER A 78 52.02 4.40 -11.83
C SER A 78 50.88 3.58 -12.46
N SER A 79 51.24 2.54 -13.20
CA SER A 79 50.30 1.51 -13.69
C SER A 79 49.96 0.46 -12.64
N THR A 80 50.55 0.56 -11.44
CA THR A 80 50.27 -0.38 -10.36
C THR A 80 48.86 -0.18 -9.78
N ARG A 81 48.17 -1.29 -9.54
CA ARG A 81 46.89 -1.35 -8.83
C ARG A 81 46.98 -2.33 -7.67
N TRP A 82 46.41 -1.93 -6.55
CA TRP A 82 46.14 -2.81 -5.43
C TRP A 82 44.69 -3.25 -5.51
N VAL A 83 44.46 -4.56 -5.65
CA VAL A 83 43.12 -5.15 -5.75
C VAL A 83 42.81 -5.92 -4.47
N ARG A 84 41.68 -5.56 -3.84
CA ARG A 84 41.20 -6.22 -2.62
C ARG A 84 40.90 -7.69 -2.90
N MET A 85 41.40 -8.56 -2.04
CA MET A 85 41.24 -10.00 -2.18
C MET A 85 39.93 -10.50 -1.56
N ASN A 86 39.37 -11.58 -2.12
CA ASN A 86 38.22 -12.33 -1.57
C ASN A 86 36.96 -11.48 -1.32
N VAL A 87 36.62 -10.60 -2.26
CA VAL A 87 35.43 -9.76 -2.16
C VAL A 87 34.19 -10.57 -2.58
N SER A 88 33.45 -11.10 -1.60
CA SER A 88 32.12 -11.71 -1.80
C SER A 88 30.98 -10.74 -1.49
N GLU A 89 31.27 -9.71 -0.70
CA GLU A 89 30.36 -8.64 -0.29
C GLU A 89 31.18 -7.36 -0.16
N LEU A 90 30.52 -6.21 -0.31
CA LEU A 90 31.11 -4.89 -0.12
C LEU A 90 30.60 -4.26 1.17
N ASP A 91 31.50 -3.55 1.86
CA ASP A 91 31.15 -2.76 3.03
C ASP A 91 31.52 -1.28 2.77
N PRO A 92 30.60 -0.31 2.96
CA PRO A 92 30.90 1.10 2.71
C PRO A 92 32.15 1.66 3.41
N VAL A 93 32.58 1.09 4.54
CA VAL A 93 33.82 1.55 5.22
C VAL A 93 35.08 1.16 4.45
N GLU A 94 35.02 0.15 3.58
CA GLU A 94 36.09 -0.18 2.64
C GLU A 94 36.30 0.90 1.57
N PHE A 95 35.30 1.77 1.39
CA PHE A 95 35.29 2.92 0.48
C PHE A 95 35.39 4.25 1.22
N GLY A 96 35.71 4.22 2.52
CA GLY A 96 35.93 5.41 3.34
C GLY A 96 34.71 5.95 4.07
N ALA A 97 33.61 5.21 4.16
CA ALA A 97 32.56 5.60 5.11
C ALA A 97 33.11 5.56 6.54
N LYS A 98 32.74 6.54 7.36
CA LYS A 98 33.02 6.58 8.81
C LYS A 98 31.94 5.84 9.59
N ALA A 99 30.69 5.87 9.13
CA ALA A 99 29.57 5.14 9.71
C ALA A 99 29.34 5.44 11.21
N ASP A 100 29.54 6.71 11.57
CA ASP A 100 29.35 7.24 12.93
C ASP A 100 28.01 7.99 13.10
N GLY A 101 27.23 8.12 12.03
CA GLY A 101 25.98 8.88 11.99
C GLY A 101 26.14 10.40 12.06
N ILE A 102 27.36 10.91 11.89
CA ILE A 102 27.70 12.34 12.00
C ILE A 102 28.43 12.84 10.74
N ILE A 103 29.42 12.10 10.26
CA ILE A 103 30.19 12.44 9.06
C ILE A 103 29.41 12.01 7.83
N ASN A 104 29.43 12.84 6.78
CA ASN A 104 28.72 12.55 5.55
C ASN A 104 29.40 11.39 4.78
N ASP A 105 28.71 10.25 4.73
CA ASP A 105 29.17 8.99 4.13
C ASP A 105 28.66 8.77 2.70
N ARG A 106 27.91 9.73 2.14
CA ARG A 106 27.23 9.58 0.84
C ARG A 106 28.17 9.16 -0.28
N ALA A 107 29.32 9.83 -0.44
CA ALA A 107 30.27 9.54 -1.52
C ALA A 107 30.90 8.14 -1.43
N ALA A 108 31.13 7.64 -0.20
CA ALA A 108 31.63 6.29 0.02
C ALA A 108 30.57 5.24 -0.35
N ILE A 109 29.31 5.47 0.02
CA ILE A 109 28.20 4.58 -0.36
C ILE A 109 27.98 4.58 -1.87
N GLU A 110 28.02 5.74 -2.53
CA GLU A 110 27.95 5.85 -4.00
C GLU A 110 29.06 5.01 -4.67
N SER A 111 30.28 5.12 -4.18
CA SER A 111 31.44 4.35 -4.68
C SER A 111 31.25 2.84 -4.45
N THR A 112 30.69 2.45 -3.30
CA THR A 112 30.38 1.06 -2.96
C THR A 112 29.35 0.47 -3.93
N LEU A 113 28.26 1.20 -4.20
CA LEU A 113 27.21 0.75 -5.12
C LEU A 113 27.70 0.71 -6.57
N ALA A 114 28.58 1.63 -6.96
CA ALA A 114 29.21 1.63 -8.27
C ALA A 114 30.06 0.37 -8.49
N ALA A 115 30.74 -0.13 -7.45
CA ALA A 115 31.58 -1.33 -7.51
C ALA A 115 30.80 -2.66 -7.66
N LEU A 116 29.48 -2.68 -7.44
CA LEU A 116 28.65 -3.86 -7.69
C LEU A 116 28.73 -4.30 -9.16
N ASN A 117 28.86 -5.60 -9.39
CA ASN A 117 28.99 -6.23 -10.71
C ASN A 117 28.35 -7.63 -10.74
N SER A 118 28.59 -8.43 -11.79
CA SER A 118 28.00 -9.77 -11.92
C SER A 118 28.41 -10.74 -10.80
N ASP A 119 29.61 -10.55 -10.25
CA ASP A 119 30.24 -11.47 -9.30
C ASP A 119 30.06 -10.98 -7.85
N VAL A 120 29.96 -9.65 -7.67
CA VAL A 120 29.77 -9.00 -6.38
C VAL A 120 28.45 -8.24 -6.37
N LYS A 121 27.44 -8.80 -5.71
CA LYS A 121 26.05 -8.29 -5.69
C LYS A 121 25.56 -7.84 -4.33
N VAL A 122 26.37 -8.04 -3.30
CA VAL A 122 25.99 -7.81 -1.91
C VAL A 122 26.70 -6.57 -1.38
N VAL A 123 25.93 -5.65 -0.81
CA VAL A 123 26.44 -4.61 0.08
C VAL A 123 25.88 -4.87 1.47
N ASP A 124 26.75 -5.02 2.45
CA ASP A 124 26.38 -5.21 3.85
C ASP A 124 26.85 -4.02 4.69
N PHE A 125 25.88 -3.34 5.29
CA PHE A 125 26.08 -2.14 6.11
C PHE A 125 26.40 -2.48 7.58
N LYS A 126 26.40 -3.77 7.94
CA LYS A 126 26.87 -4.32 9.23
C LYS A 126 26.27 -3.67 10.47
N GLY A 127 25.06 -3.12 10.37
CA GLY A 127 24.35 -2.47 11.46
C GLY A 127 24.96 -1.14 11.91
N ARG A 128 25.78 -0.46 11.09
CA ARG A 128 26.40 0.86 11.41
C ARG A 128 25.62 2.08 10.91
N ASN A 129 25.52 3.17 11.68
CA ASN A 129 24.68 4.32 11.30
C ASN A 129 25.40 5.21 10.29
N TYR A 130 24.70 5.67 9.26
CA TYR A 130 25.29 6.51 8.22
C TYR A 130 24.56 7.85 8.15
N TYR A 131 25.32 8.94 8.07
CA TYR A 131 24.77 10.26 7.76
C TYR A 131 25.02 10.57 6.29
N LEU A 132 23.99 10.99 5.56
CA LEU A 132 24.06 11.21 4.11
C LEU A 132 24.15 12.70 3.75
N GLY A 133 24.37 13.55 4.77
CA GLY A 133 24.45 14.99 4.60
C GLY A 133 23.08 15.65 4.45
N THR A 134 23.13 16.87 3.93
CA THR A 134 21.95 17.60 3.51
C THR A 134 21.51 17.13 2.13
N VAL A 135 20.26 16.68 2.03
CA VAL A 135 19.66 16.25 0.76
C VAL A 135 18.64 17.30 0.34
N ASP A 136 18.82 17.80 -0.86
CA ASP A 136 17.80 18.57 -1.56
C ASP A 136 16.73 17.60 -2.07
N LEU A 137 15.51 17.69 -1.54
CA LEU A 137 14.42 16.76 -1.85
C LEU A 137 13.69 17.09 -3.16
N ASN A 138 14.38 17.65 -4.16
CA ASN A 138 13.83 18.02 -5.47
C ASN A 138 13.71 16.82 -6.45
N GLU A 139 13.08 15.73 -6.01
CA GLU A 139 12.76 14.53 -6.81
C GLU A 139 13.95 13.67 -7.29
N GLN A 140 15.17 13.94 -6.83
CA GLN A 140 16.34 13.13 -7.19
C GLN A 140 16.63 12.05 -6.14
N PRO A 141 16.90 10.79 -6.53
CA PRO A 141 17.35 9.77 -5.61
C PRO A 141 18.67 10.15 -4.93
N VAL A 142 18.85 9.77 -3.66
CA VAL A 142 20.17 9.85 -3.01
C VAL A 142 21.10 8.83 -3.67
N PHE A 143 20.61 7.60 -3.83
CA PHE A 143 21.30 6.52 -4.53
C PHE A 143 20.40 5.88 -5.58
N GLN A 144 20.91 5.79 -6.81
CA GLN A 144 20.20 5.17 -7.92
C GLN A 144 20.95 3.92 -8.39
N ILE A 145 20.23 2.80 -8.51
CA ILE A 145 20.75 1.50 -8.93
C ILE A 145 20.00 1.10 -10.19
N ASN A 146 20.72 1.09 -11.32
CA ASN A 146 20.14 0.87 -12.64
C ASN A 146 20.56 -0.49 -13.19
N SER A 147 19.57 -1.30 -13.58
CA SER A 147 19.77 -2.55 -14.35
C SER A 147 20.76 -3.54 -13.72
N LYS A 148 20.86 -3.56 -12.38
CA LYS A 148 21.70 -4.52 -11.64
C LYS A 148 20.81 -5.60 -11.02
N ASP A 149 20.76 -6.76 -11.66
CA ASP A 149 19.94 -7.90 -11.19
C ASP A 149 20.64 -8.66 -10.05
N GLY A 150 19.87 -9.12 -9.06
CA GLY A 150 20.38 -9.91 -7.94
C GLY A 150 20.99 -9.09 -6.80
N VAL A 151 20.80 -7.76 -6.79
CA VAL A 151 21.39 -6.89 -5.76
C VAL A 151 20.81 -7.22 -4.37
N ARG A 152 21.68 -7.25 -3.36
CA ARG A 152 21.32 -7.43 -1.95
C ARG A 152 21.90 -6.28 -1.15
N LEU A 153 21.05 -5.42 -0.59
CA LEU A 153 21.43 -4.41 0.39
C LEU A 153 20.98 -4.92 1.77
N MET A 154 21.93 -5.28 2.63
CA MET A 154 21.68 -5.98 3.89
C MET A 154 22.31 -5.28 5.09
N GLY A 155 21.86 -5.63 6.28
CA GLY A 155 22.49 -5.18 7.52
C GLY A 155 22.37 -3.67 7.71
N MET A 156 21.37 -3.01 7.13
CA MET A 156 21.23 -1.56 7.20
C MET A 156 20.57 -1.11 8.51
N PRO A 157 21.22 -0.25 9.31
CA PRO A 157 20.54 0.51 10.35
C PRO A 157 20.18 1.92 9.82
N ARG A 158 20.04 2.90 10.73
CA ARG A 158 19.56 4.25 10.41
C ARG A 158 20.45 4.96 9.39
N MET A 159 19.83 5.30 8.26
CA MET A 159 20.29 6.24 7.25
C MET A 159 19.70 7.62 7.58
N HIS A 160 20.56 8.52 8.04
CA HIS A 160 20.15 9.83 8.48
C HIS A 160 20.33 10.89 7.39
N VAL A 161 19.28 11.64 7.08
CA VAL A 161 19.31 12.76 6.14
C VAL A 161 18.86 14.07 6.79
N THR A 162 19.63 15.13 6.56
CA THR A 162 19.16 16.49 6.85
C THR A 162 18.36 16.97 5.65
N ASN A 163 17.08 17.21 5.82
CA ASN A 163 16.20 17.62 4.72
C ASN A 163 16.30 19.14 4.50
N GLN A 164 16.72 19.54 3.30
CA GLN A 164 16.59 20.91 2.81
C GLN A 164 15.30 21.04 2.01
N LEU A 165 14.28 21.61 2.62
CA LEU A 165 13.02 21.93 1.95
C LEU A 165 13.21 23.21 1.14
N THR A 166 13.46 23.11 -0.17
CA THR A 166 13.46 24.27 -1.05
C THR A 166 12.14 24.45 -1.80
N ASP A 167 11.44 23.37 -2.14
CA ASP A 167 10.20 23.40 -2.91
C ASP A 167 9.07 22.49 -2.37
N TYR A 168 7.83 22.98 -2.47
CA TYR A 168 6.63 22.48 -1.80
C TYR A 168 6.06 21.14 -2.32
N LEU A 169 6.76 20.41 -3.20
CA LEU A 169 6.22 19.20 -3.85
C LEU A 169 7.22 18.04 -4.05
N GLY A 170 8.47 18.19 -3.62
CA GLY A 170 9.53 17.22 -3.90
C GLY A 170 9.57 16.03 -2.94
N TYR A 171 9.99 14.86 -3.45
CA TYR A 171 10.29 13.65 -2.67
C TYR A 171 11.51 12.94 -3.24
N SER A 172 12.48 12.59 -2.39
CA SER A 172 13.68 11.87 -2.83
C SER A 172 13.76 10.50 -2.20
N PRO A 173 13.84 9.43 -3.02
CA PRO A 173 14.14 8.12 -2.48
C PRO A 173 15.59 8.05 -1.98
N ILE A 174 15.82 7.38 -0.86
CA ILE A 174 17.18 7.04 -0.42
C ILE A 174 17.77 6.04 -1.41
N PHE A 175 17.05 4.92 -1.65
CA PHE A 175 17.41 3.96 -2.68
C PHE A 175 16.34 3.89 -3.76
N GLU A 176 16.75 4.14 -5.01
CA GLU A 176 15.93 3.93 -6.19
C GLU A 176 16.48 2.78 -7.04
N PHE A 177 15.64 1.79 -7.28
CA PHE A 177 15.94 0.67 -8.18
C PHE A 177 15.18 0.86 -9.50
N ILE A 178 15.93 0.97 -10.59
CA ILE A 178 15.36 1.04 -11.94
C ILE A 178 15.74 -0.20 -12.73
N ASP A 179 14.74 -0.89 -13.28
CA ASP A 179 14.93 -2.03 -14.19
C ASP A 179 15.81 -3.17 -13.61
N CYS A 180 15.80 -3.33 -12.29
CA CYS A 180 16.49 -4.40 -11.57
C CYS A 180 15.55 -5.58 -11.32
N ASN A 181 16.03 -6.81 -11.45
CA ASN A 181 15.29 -8.02 -11.07
C ASN A 181 15.90 -8.67 -9.84
N ASP A 182 15.09 -9.43 -9.11
CA ASP A 182 15.51 -10.22 -7.95
C ASP A 182 16.34 -9.35 -6.99
N ILE A 183 15.69 -8.38 -6.34
CA ILE A 183 16.34 -7.48 -5.38
C ILE A 183 15.97 -7.84 -3.95
N TYR A 184 16.91 -7.62 -3.04
CA TYR A 184 16.66 -7.56 -1.61
C TYR A 184 17.17 -6.23 -1.08
N ALA A 185 16.34 -5.51 -0.32
CA ALA A 185 16.78 -4.29 0.32
C ALA A 185 16.20 -4.17 1.74
N GLU A 186 17.11 -4.03 2.70
CA GLU A 186 16.82 -3.48 4.02
C GLU A 186 17.12 -1.98 4.00
N CYS A 187 16.24 -1.13 4.51
CA CYS A 187 16.51 0.30 4.63
C CYS A 187 15.78 0.91 5.84
N HIS A 188 16.46 1.74 6.63
CA HIS A 188 15.84 2.54 7.67
C HIS A 188 16.16 4.01 7.45
N ALA A 189 15.26 4.74 6.80
CA ALA A 189 15.43 6.17 6.53
C ALA A 189 14.89 7.02 7.68
N VAL A 190 15.70 7.99 8.12
CA VAL A 190 15.32 8.96 9.16
C VAL A 190 15.62 10.35 8.63
N SER A 191 14.68 11.29 8.78
CA SER A 191 14.92 12.71 8.52
C SER A 191 14.81 13.56 9.79
N ASP A 192 15.70 14.56 9.89
CA ASP A 192 15.70 15.53 10.99
C ASP A 192 14.48 16.47 10.97
N SER A 193 13.95 16.79 9.80
CA SER A 193 12.82 17.70 9.63
C SER A 193 11.67 17.03 8.88
N PHE A 194 10.51 17.04 9.54
CA PHE A 194 9.21 16.72 8.95
C PHE A 194 8.25 17.81 9.37
N ASP A 195 7.66 18.49 8.39
CA ASP A 195 6.50 19.34 8.63
C ASP A 195 5.25 18.51 8.30
N PRO A 196 4.43 18.15 9.30
CA PRO A 196 3.21 17.41 9.07
C PRO A 196 2.19 18.12 8.18
N ALA A 197 2.24 19.46 8.12
CA ALA A 197 1.36 20.25 7.27
C ALA A 197 1.78 20.22 5.80
N SER A 198 2.99 19.72 5.51
CA SER A 198 3.59 19.72 4.20
C SER A 198 4.35 18.40 4.02
N PRO A 199 3.69 17.33 3.54
CA PRO A 199 4.20 15.96 3.59
C PRO A 199 5.45 15.81 2.73
N HIS A 200 6.58 16.10 3.34
CA HIS A 200 7.89 16.09 2.74
C HIS A 200 8.82 15.19 3.51
N GLY A 201 9.67 14.51 2.79
CA GLY A 201 10.70 13.70 3.40
C GLY A 201 11.14 12.58 2.47
N PRO A 202 12.10 11.77 2.92
CA PRO A 202 12.62 10.69 2.12
C PRO A 202 11.57 9.61 1.87
N VAL A 203 11.68 8.98 0.71
CA VAL A 203 11.16 7.63 0.50
C VAL A 203 12.27 6.66 0.83
N ALA A 204 12.09 5.66 1.70
CA ALA A 204 13.20 4.77 2.04
C ALA A 204 13.63 3.93 0.82
N VAL A 205 12.67 3.29 0.14
CA VAL A 205 12.91 2.53 -1.08
C VAL A 205 11.90 2.88 -2.16
N GLN A 206 12.38 3.16 -3.37
CA GLN A 206 11.56 3.34 -4.56
C GLN A 206 11.90 2.33 -5.66
N LEU A 207 10.86 1.73 -6.24
CA LEU A 207 10.95 0.80 -7.35
C LEU A 207 10.37 1.43 -8.62
N LYS A 208 11.16 1.47 -9.69
CA LYS A 208 10.76 2.00 -11.00
C LYS A 208 11.07 1.01 -12.12
N SER A 209 10.15 0.94 -13.07
CA SER A 209 10.28 0.12 -14.27
C SER A 209 10.19 1.08 -15.45
N ALA A 210 11.28 1.20 -16.20
CA ALA A 210 11.49 2.24 -17.21
C ALA A 210 11.49 1.67 -18.61
N SER A 211 12.27 0.60 -18.84
CA SER A 211 12.44 0.01 -20.17
C SER A 211 11.89 -1.41 -20.26
N LYS A 212 11.73 -2.10 -19.14
CA LYS A 212 11.28 -3.49 -19.08
C LYS A 212 10.48 -3.76 -17.82
N SER A 213 9.49 -4.64 -17.92
CA SER A 213 8.88 -5.19 -16.71
C SER A 213 9.92 -5.99 -15.92
N VAL A 214 9.86 -5.86 -14.60
CA VAL A 214 10.81 -6.49 -13.68
C VAL A 214 10.08 -7.15 -12.53
N ALA A 215 10.70 -8.17 -11.95
CA ALA A 215 10.07 -8.97 -10.91
C ALA A 215 11.04 -9.41 -9.81
N GLY A 216 10.45 -9.75 -8.66
CA GLY A 216 11.15 -10.29 -7.52
C GLY A 216 11.80 -9.17 -6.72
N ALA A 217 11.05 -8.54 -5.83
CA ALA A 217 11.59 -7.62 -4.85
C ALA A 217 11.21 -8.08 -3.46
N ARG A 218 12.18 -8.11 -2.54
CA ARG A 218 11.94 -8.34 -1.12
C ARG A 218 12.45 -7.15 -0.32
N ILE A 219 11.53 -6.39 0.26
CA ILE A 219 11.82 -5.09 0.87
C ILE A 219 11.50 -5.12 2.37
N ILE A 220 12.48 -4.75 3.18
CA ILE A 220 12.29 -4.47 4.60
C ILE A 220 12.62 -2.99 4.80
N ALA A 221 11.61 -2.16 4.99
CA ALA A 221 11.81 -0.71 5.03
C ALA A 221 11.22 -0.09 6.29
N LYS A 222 11.99 0.76 6.96
CA LYS A 222 11.52 1.65 8.00
C LYS A 222 11.70 3.10 7.56
N VAL A 223 10.68 3.92 7.78
CA VAL A 223 10.79 5.36 7.63
C VAL A 223 10.33 6.07 8.89
N THR A 224 11.03 7.12 9.27
CA THR A 224 10.59 8.05 10.31
C THR A 224 10.70 9.45 9.75
N ARG A 225 9.63 10.26 9.88
CA ARG A 225 9.63 11.65 9.40
C ARG A 225 9.88 11.73 7.89
N GLY A 226 9.19 10.87 7.13
CA GLY A 226 9.38 10.74 5.69
C GLY A 226 8.09 10.74 4.88
N LEU A 227 8.25 10.60 3.56
CA LEU A 227 7.11 10.46 2.67
C LEU A 227 6.57 9.02 2.71
N ALA A 228 7.42 8.01 2.49
CA ALA A 228 7.00 6.62 2.41
C ALA A 228 8.12 5.64 2.80
N ALA A 229 7.78 4.47 3.35
CA ALA A 229 8.76 3.40 3.52
C ALA A 229 9.04 2.71 2.18
N LEU A 230 7.99 2.42 1.40
CA LEU A 230 8.10 1.83 0.08
C LEU A 230 7.20 2.56 -0.91
N GLN A 231 7.76 2.90 -2.06
CA GLN A 231 7.02 3.45 -3.19
C GLN A 231 7.29 2.68 -4.49
N THR A 232 6.25 2.45 -5.29
CA THR A 232 6.40 2.06 -6.71
C THR A 232 5.80 3.15 -7.58
N VAL A 233 6.46 3.45 -8.70
CA VAL A 233 5.99 4.46 -9.65
C VAL A 233 6.18 3.98 -11.07
N ARG A 234 5.17 4.21 -11.91
CA ARG A 234 5.31 4.13 -13.37
C ARG A 234 6.10 5.33 -13.89
N MET A 235 7.17 5.08 -14.66
CA MET A 235 8.05 6.13 -15.18
C MET A 235 7.37 7.09 -16.16
N THR A 236 6.37 6.64 -16.91
CA THR A 236 5.64 7.47 -17.87
C THR A 236 4.59 8.30 -17.14
N ASN A 237 4.89 9.58 -16.90
CA ASN A 237 4.00 10.60 -16.34
C ASN A 237 2.87 11.02 -17.31
N THR A 238 2.47 10.15 -18.23
CA THR A 238 1.32 10.43 -19.09
C THR A 238 0.08 10.09 -18.26
N LYS A 239 -0.76 11.10 -17.99
CA LYS A 239 -2.11 10.99 -17.40
C LYS A 239 -3.04 10.18 -18.33
N THR A 240 -2.65 8.95 -18.60
CA THR A 240 -3.19 8.08 -19.64
C THR A 240 -3.17 6.66 -19.14
N ARG A 241 -4.22 5.91 -19.48
CA ARG A 241 -4.33 4.48 -19.18
C ARG A 241 -3.09 3.70 -19.60
N ARG A 242 -2.69 2.77 -18.75
CA ARG A 242 -1.63 1.81 -18.95
C ARG A 242 -2.00 0.87 -20.09
N GLN A 243 -1.09 0.75 -21.04
CA GLN A 243 -1.14 -0.25 -22.08
C GLN A 243 -0.59 -1.57 -21.52
N SER A 244 -1.07 -2.71 -22.03
CA SER A 244 -0.62 -4.03 -21.56
C SER A 244 0.89 -4.26 -21.71
N ALA A 245 1.54 -3.55 -22.63
CA ALA A 245 2.98 -3.58 -22.87
C ALA A 245 3.79 -2.67 -21.93
N ASP A 246 3.14 -1.82 -21.12
CA ASP A 246 3.86 -0.87 -20.28
C ASP A 246 4.67 -1.58 -19.19
N PRO A 247 5.96 -1.21 -19.04
CA PRO A 247 6.82 -1.71 -17.99
C PRO A 247 6.19 -1.54 -16.60
N THR A 248 6.18 -2.62 -15.81
CA THR A 248 5.75 -2.61 -14.41
C THR A 248 6.67 -3.45 -13.54
N TRP A 249 6.65 -3.17 -12.24
CA TRP A 249 7.12 -4.10 -11.25
C TRP A 249 6.08 -5.18 -10.94
N LYS A 250 6.54 -6.40 -10.67
CA LYS A 250 5.72 -7.52 -10.20
C LYS A 250 6.37 -8.29 -9.07
N SER A 251 5.57 -9.04 -8.31
CA SER A 251 6.04 -10.00 -7.29
C SER A 251 6.90 -9.33 -6.23
N ILE A 252 6.25 -8.47 -5.43
CA ILE A 252 6.90 -7.67 -4.37
C ILE A 252 6.48 -8.21 -3.01
N GLU A 253 7.43 -8.72 -2.23
CA GLU A 253 7.27 -9.04 -0.82
C GLU A 253 7.77 -7.86 0.03
N TYR A 254 6.98 -7.41 1.00
CA TYR A 254 7.40 -6.30 1.87
C TYR A 254 7.04 -6.47 3.35
N SER A 255 7.91 -5.93 4.21
CA SER A 255 7.62 -5.69 5.63
C SER A 255 8.06 -4.28 5.96
N VAL A 256 7.10 -3.39 6.23
CA VAL A 256 7.40 -1.98 6.45
C VAL A 256 6.97 -1.45 7.81
N GLU A 257 7.73 -0.48 8.30
CA GLU A 257 7.40 0.36 9.44
C GLU A 257 7.42 1.84 9.03
N ALA A 258 6.41 2.62 9.40
CA ALA A 258 6.44 4.06 9.20
C ALA A 258 5.94 4.81 10.45
N ASP A 259 6.74 5.77 10.90
CA ASP A 259 6.48 6.60 12.07
C ASP A 259 6.45 8.07 11.64
N ASP A 260 5.42 8.83 12.04
CA ASP A 260 5.32 10.28 11.78
C ASP A 260 5.59 10.61 10.30
N SER A 261 4.88 9.96 9.39
CA SER A 261 5.15 9.97 7.95
C SER A 261 3.86 10.11 7.13
N GLU A 262 3.95 10.45 5.85
CA GLU A 262 2.72 10.56 5.03
C GLU A 262 2.16 9.18 4.64
N TYR A 263 3.02 8.28 4.17
CA TYR A 263 2.64 6.95 3.69
C TYR A 263 3.41 5.83 4.41
N GLY A 264 2.75 4.69 4.64
CA GLY A 264 3.44 3.43 4.90
C GLY A 264 4.00 2.86 3.60
N VAL A 265 3.10 2.40 2.73
CA VAL A 265 3.42 2.03 1.35
C VAL A 265 2.55 2.78 0.34
N ARG A 266 3.12 3.02 -0.84
CA ARG A 266 2.46 3.73 -1.93
C ARG A 266 2.75 3.07 -3.27
N PHE A 267 1.74 2.47 -3.90
CA PHE A 267 1.87 1.87 -5.23
C PHE A 267 1.10 2.69 -6.27
N ILE A 268 1.77 3.13 -7.34
CA ILE A 268 1.17 4.03 -8.33
C ILE A 268 1.38 3.49 -9.74
N SER A 269 0.33 2.87 -10.28
CA SER A 269 0.27 2.30 -11.63
C SER A 269 1.43 1.35 -11.95
N SER A 270 2.01 0.74 -10.90
CA SER A 270 3.17 -0.16 -10.96
C SER A 270 3.23 -0.99 -9.67
N GLY A 271 3.77 -2.20 -9.75
CA GLY A 271 3.97 -3.06 -8.58
C GLY A 271 2.83 -4.05 -8.35
N ASP A 272 2.37 -4.71 -9.42
CA ASP A 272 1.37 -5.78 -9.34
C ASP A 272 1.89 -6.99 -8.53
N ASP A 273 1.00 -7.87 -8.09
CA ASP A 273 1.35 -9.11 -7.38
C ASP A 273 2.13 -8.86 -6.07
N ALA A 274 1.78 -7.80 -5.32
CA ALA A 274 2.48 -7.40 -4.10
C ALA A 274 1.81 -7.93 -2.82
N HIS A 275 2.61 -8.39 -1.86
CA HIS A 275 2.10 -8.83 -0.57
C HIS A 275 3.03 -8.48 0.59
N GLY A 276 2.45 -8.18 1.76
CA GLY A 276 3.28 -7.79 2.89
C GLY A 276 2.55 -7.32 4.14
N VAL A 277 3.36 -6.91 5.12
CA VAL A 277 2.92 -6.39 6.42
C VAL A 277 3.34 -4.94 6.58
N ILE A 278 2.44 -4.11 7.08
CA ILE A 278 2.61 -2.69 7.31
C ILE A 278 2.36 -2.41 8.79
N ARG A 279 3.28 -1.71 9.45
CA ARG A 279 3.11 -1.20 10.81
C ARG A 279 3.30 0.30 10.80
N THR A 280 2.32 1.03 11.29
CA THR A 280 2.31 2.49 11.19
C THR A 280 1.93 3.14 12.50
N ASN A 281 2.55 4.28 12.79
CA ASN A 281 2.19 5.13 13.92
C ASN A 281 2.24 6.60 13.51
N GLN A 282 1.13 7.32 13.70
CA GLN A 282 1.00 8.74 13.28
C GLN A 282 1.25 8.94 11.78
N VAL A 283 0.75 8.02 10.96
CA VAL A 283 0.86 8.08 9.50
C VAL A 283 -0.42 8.61 8.87
N SER A 284 -0.32 9.38 7.79
CA SER A 284 -1.50 9.91 7.10
C SER A 284 -2.28 8.81 6.36
N ARG A 285 -1.59 7.95 5.61
CA ARG A 285 -2.15 6.75 4.96
C ARG A 285 -1.20 5.55 5.09
N SER A 286 -1.64 4.50 5.75
CA SER A 286 -0.82 3.30 5.91
C SER A 286 -0.63 2.53 4.59
N TYR A 287 -1.69 2.42 3.79
CA TYR A 287 -1.69 1.70 2.52
C TYR A 287 -2.39 2.51 1.44
N PHE A 288 -1.65 2.94 0.42
CA PHE A 288 -2.19 3.66 -0.73
C PHE A 288 -1.84 2.95 -2.03
N VAL A 289 -2.86 2.55 -2.78
CA VAL A 289 -2.67 1.90 -4.08
C VAL A 289 -3.49 2.54 -5.17
N VAL A 290 -2.87 2.63 -6.35
CA VAL A 290 -3.49 3.13 -7.56
C VAL A 290 -3.16 2.25 -8.75
N GLY A 291 -4.16 1.81 -9.51
CA GLY A 291 -3.92 1.19 -10.81
C GLY A 291 -3.09 -0.10 -10.79
N VAL A 292 -3.27 -0.91 -9.74
CA VAL A 292 -2.52 -2.15 -9.50
C VAL A 292 -3.45 -3.32 -9.30
N SER A 293 -2.92 -4.54 -9.46
CA SER A 293 -3.69 -5.76 -9.28
C SER A 293 -2.99 -6.81 -8.43
N ASN A 294 -3.78 -7.69 -7.81
CA ASN A 294 -3.33 -8.87 -7.05
C ASN A 294 -2.52 -8.51 -5.79
N HIS A 295 -3.06 -7.67 -4.91
CA HIS A 295 -2.39 -7.31 -3.67
C HIS A 295 -2.97 -8.03 -2.45
N THR A 296 -2.11 -8.34 -1.49
CA THR A 296 -2.52 -8.77 -0.14
C THR A 296 -1.75 -8.00 0.93
N ALA A 297 -2.42 -7.19 1.73
CA ALA A 297 -1.78 -6.32 2.72
C ALA A 297 -2.34 -6.55 4.13
N VAL A 298 -1.45 -6.72 5.10
CA VAL A 298 -1.81 -6.70 6.53
C VAL A 298 -1.36 -5.36 7.12
N VAL A 299 -2.31 -4.51 7.47
CA VAL A 299 -2.07 -3.16 7.99
C VAL A 299 -2.31 -3.13 9.49
N ASN A 300 -1.31 -2.76 10.27
CA ASN A 300 -1.42 -2.54 11.70
C ASN A 300 -1.17 -1.06 11.97
N SER A 301 -2.25 -0.30 12.14
CA SER A 301 -2.23 1.15 12.26
C SER A 301 -2.51 1.62 13.68
N LEU A 302 -1.71 2.58 14.14
CA LEU A 302 -1.83 3.26 15.41
C LEU A 302 -1.83 4.78 15.20
N ASN A 303 -2.75 5.48 15.87
CA ASN A 303 -2.80 6.94 15.91
C ASN A 303 -2.82 7.61 14.52
N GLN A 304 -3.55 7.05 13.56
CA GLN A 304 -3.69 7.58 12.19
C GLN A 304 -3.97 9.10 12.20
N ARG A 305 -3.32 9.90 11.34
CA ARG A 305 -3.20 11.35 11.61
C ARG A 305 -4.22 12.27 10.92
N TYR A 306 -4.49 12.08 9.64
CA TYR A 306 -5.16 13.09 8.81
C TYR A 306 -6.29 12.52 7.94
N PHE A 307 -5.94 11.58 7.05
CA PHE A 307 -6.82 11.06 6.01
C PHE A 307 -7.37 9.67 6.39
N MET A 308 -7.50 8.79 5.41
CA MET A 308 -7.79 7.37 5.57
C MET A 308 -6.52 6.52 5.73
N ASP A 309 -6.61 5.45 6.51
CA ASP A 309 -5.52 4.48 6.64
C ASP A 309 -5.30 3.69 5.35
N VAL A 310 -6.40 3.33 4.68
CA VAL A 310 -6.39 2.56 3.43
C VAL A 310 -7.08 3.37 2.33
N LEU A 311 -6.35 3.69 1.27
CA LEU A 311 -6.89 4.29 0.07
C LEU A 311 -6.66 3.37 -1.13
N ILE A 312 -7.75 2.89 -1.72
CA ILE A 312 -7.75 2.13 -2.97
C ILE A 312 -8.32 3.03 -4.05
N LYS A 313 -7.53 3.33 -5.08
CA LYS A 313 -7.89 4.39 -6.02
C LYS A 313 -7.67 4.02 -7.48
N ALA A 314 -8.60 4.38 -8.35
CA ALA A 314 -8.42 4.27 -9.79
C ALA A 314 -8.35 5.67 -10.41
N TYR A 315 -7.15 6.05 -10.90
CA TYR A 315 -6.99 7.24 -11.74
C TYR A 315 -7.38 6.88 -13.18
N PHE A 316 -6.45 6.29 -13.94
CA PHE A 316 -6.62 5.91 -15.34
C PHE A 316 -6.60 4.39 -15.55
N ASP A 317 -6.10 3.68 -14.55
CA ASP A 317 -5.86 2.24 -14.57
C ASP A 317 -6.86 1.56 -13.65
N ASP A 318 -7.25 0.36 -14.04
CA ASP A 318 -8.12 -0.49 -13.24
C ASP A 318 -7.39 -0.96 -11.97
N VAL A 319 -8.16 -1.17 -10.90
CA VAL A 319 -7.67 -1.78 -9.66
C VAL A 319 -8.44 -3.06 -9.41
N THR A 320 -7.73 -4.18 -9.33
CA THR A 320 -8.39 -5.49 -9.19
C THR A 320 -7.73 -6.41 -8.18
N ASN A 321 -8.53 -7.29 -7.57
CA ASN A 321 -8.03 -8.39 -6.72
C ASN A 321 -7.17 -7.87 -5.55
N ILE A 322 -7.75 -6.97 -4.73
CA ILE A 322 -7.06 -6.39 -3.57
C ILE A 322 -7.67 -6.98 -2.30
N HIS A 323 -6.83 -7.59 -1.46
CA HIS A 323 -7.20 -8.06 -0.13
C HIS A 323 -6.46 -7.27 0.94
N VAL A 324 -7.18 -6.60 1.83
CA VAL A 324 -6.60 -5.84 2.95
C VAL A 324 -7.16 -6.34 4.26
N ILE A 325 -6.26 -6.67 5.19
CA ILE A 325 -6.58 -6.93 6.60
C ILE A 325 -6.13 -5.68 7.38
N LEU A 326 -7.08 -4.88 7.87
CA LEU A 326 -6.79 -3.65 8.61
C LEU A 326 -7.04 -3.85 10.11
N ASN A 327 -5.97 -3.79 10.90
CA ASN A 327 -6.01 -3.70 12.36
C ASN A 327 -5.72 -2.25 12.78
N GLN A 328 -6.77 -1.45 13.03
CA GLN A 328 -6.63 -0.06 13.45
C GLN A 328 -6.95 0.07 14.94
N GLN A 329 -6.01 0.58 15.74
CA GLN A 329 -6.17 0.71 17.20
C GLN A 329 -6.57 2.11 17.69
N SER A 330 -6.31 3.14 16.89
CA SER A 330 -6.73 4.50 17.17
C SER A 330 -6.57 5.37 15.92
N SER A 331 -7.40 6.40 15.82
CA SER A 331 -7.27 7.46 14.82
C SER A 331 -7.36 8.84 15.49
N ASN A 332 -6.58 9.77 14.97
CA ASN A 332 -6.65 11.21 15.21
C ASN A 332 -7.15 11.96 13.95
N GLY A 333 -7.30 11.26 12.82
CA GLY A 333 -7.81 11.82 11.57
C GLY A 333 -9.31 12.04 11.62
N ALA A 334 -9.80 12.92 10.74
CA ALA A 334 -11.22 13.26 10.63
C ALA A 334 -11.94 12.48 9.50
N GLU A 335 -11.22 11.60 8.80
CA GLU A 335 -11.74 10.84 7.66
C GLU A 335 -11.96 9.35 7.99
N TRP A 336 -12.62 8.66 7.06
CA TRP A 336 -12.88 7.22 7.09
C TRP A 336 -11.57 6.42 7.20
N PRO A 337 -11.50 5.35 8.01
CA PRO A 337 -10.41 4.37 7.97
C PRO A 337 -10.08 3.83 6.58
N VAL A 338 -11.11 3.64 5.73
CA VAL A 338 -10.94 3.10 4.39
C VAL A 338 -11.74 3.89 3.35
N SER A 339 -11.13 4.18 2.20
CA SER A 339 -11.83 4.73 1.02
C SER A 339 -11.49 3.96 -0.25
N ILE A 340 -12.51 3.78 -1.09
CA ILE A 340 -12.42 3.24 -2.44
C ILE A 340 -12.93 4.32 -3.41
N GLU A 341 -12.04 4.82 -4.27
CA GLU A 341 -12.28 6.02 -5.06
C GLU A 341 -11.89 5.87 -6.53
N HIS A 342 -12.74 6.37 -7.41
CA HIS A 342 -12.37 6.74 -8.77
C HIS A 342 -12.01 8.22 -8.78
N GLN A 343 -10.90 8.60 -9.42
CA GLN A 343 -10.56 10.00 -9.61
C GLN A 343 -10.05 10.23 -11.03
N ASN A 344 -10.90 10.71 -11.92
CA ASN A 344 -10.52 11.07 -13.28
C ASN A 344 -11.55 12.01 -13.91
N ASP A 345 -11.13 12.75 -14.94
CA ASP A 345 -12.01 13.69 -15.64
C ASP A 345 -12.75 13.05 -16.81
N THR A 346 -12.16 12.02 -17.44
CA THR A 346 -12.61 11.55 -18.77
C THR A 346 -12.73 10.04 -18.92
N ASP A 347 -11.99 9.27 -18.13
CA ASP A 347 -11.82 7.84 -18.38
C ASP A 347 -12.73 7.01 -17.47
N ASP A 348 -13.29 5.93 -18.02
CA ASP A 348 -14.03 4.98 -17.21
C ASP A 348 -13.07 3.91 -16.72
N THR A 349 -12.93 3.79 -15.40
CA THR A 349 -12.08 2.81 -14.73
C THR A 349 -12.89 1.85 -13.90
N THR A 350 -12.31 0.68 -13.65
CA THR A 350 -12.92 -0.37 -12.84
C THR A 350 -12.14 -0.55 -11.54
N ILE A 351 -12.87 -0.63 -10.42
CA ILE A 351 -12.37 -1.15 -9.16
C ILE A 351 -13.18 -2.42 -8.86
N LYS A 352 -12.52 -3.58 -8.84
CA LYS A 352 -13.21 -4.86 -8.77
C LYS A 352 -12.53 -5.89 -7.87
N ASN A 353 -13.32 -6.78 -7.27
CA ASN A 353 -12.84 -7.90 -6.45
C ASN A 353 -11.96 -7.41 -5.30
N ILE A 354 -12.54 -6.58 -4.44
CA ILE A 354 -11.86 -5.99 -3.29
C ILE A 354 -12.40 -6.67 -2.03
N THR A 355 -11.51 -7.25 -1.23
CA THR A 355 -11.84 -7.81 0.08
C THR A 355 -11.19 -6.99 1.18
N LEU A 356 -12.00 -6.54 2.14
CA LEU A 356 -11.57 -5.77 3.30
C LEU A 356 -11.97 -6.52 4.58
N ASP A 357 -10.99 -6.98 5.35
CA ASP A 357 -11.18 -7.54 6.69
C ASP A 357 -10.77 -6.49 7.72
N LEU A 358 -11.77 -5.88 8.38
CA LEU A 358 -11.59 -4.73 9.25
C LEU A 358 -11.64 -5.14 10.72
N ASN A 359 -10.61 -4.79 11.47
CA ASN A 359 -10.56 -4.91 12.93
C ASN A 359 -10.23 -3.53 13.49
N ILE A 360 -11.27 -2.73 13.73
CA ILE A 360 -11.15 -1.33 14.12
C ILE A 360 -11.57 -1.20 15.58
N ILE A 361 -10.62 -0.85 16.43
CA ILE A 361 -10.86 -0.52 17.82
C ILE A 361 -10.62 0.98 17.92
N ASP A 362 -11.67 1.78 18.09
CA ASP A 362 -11.51 3.23 18.21
C ASP A 362 -11.57 3.66 19.68
N ARG A 363 -10.38 3.82 20.28
CA ARG A 363 -10.24 4.16 21.71
C ARG A 363 -10.19 5.67 21.99
N ILE A 364 -10.18 6.55 20.97
CA ILE A 364 -9.86 7.97 21.17
C ILE A 364 -11.05 8.87 20.83
N ASN A 365 -11.19 9.95 21.61
CA ASN A 365 -12.23 10.99 21.54
C ASN A 365 -12.37 11.60 20.13
N VAL A 366 -13.18 10.98 19.25
CA VAL A 366 -13.62 11.58 17.98
C VAL A 366 -14.56 12.74 18.30
N ARG A 367 -14.00 13.92 18.61
CA ARG A 367 -14.80 15.10 18.98
C ARG A 367 -15.41 15.81 17.79
N ALA A 368 -15.03 15.50 16.55
CA ALA A 368 -15.67 16.11 15.40
C ALA A 368 -15.37 15.37 14.09
N TYR A 369 -16.44 15.10 13.34
CA TYR A 369 -16.52 14.87 11.89
C TYR A 369 -16.51 13.43 11.34
N THR A 370 -17.57 13.21 10.56
CA THR A 370 -18.01 12.05 9.78
C THR A 370 -18.29 10.75 10.56
N ARG A 371 -19.53 10.28 10.46
CA ARG A 371 -20.03 9.10 11.18
C ARG A 371 -19.68 7.80 10.47
N GLU A 372 -18.71 7.77 9.58
CA GLU A 372 -18.68 6.78 8.50
C GLU A 372 -17.34 6.04 8.49
N PHE A 373 -17.35 4.72 8.30
CA PHE A 373 -16.14 3.90 8.38
C PHE A 373 -15.50 3.55 7.05
N VAL A 374 -16.32 3.28 6.05
CA VAL A 374 -15.87 2.97 4.70
C VAL A 374 -16.63 3.84 3.73
N CYS A 375 -15.87 4.48 2.85
CA CYS A 375 -16.42 5.18 1.70
C CYS A 375 -16.18 4.34 0.44
N VAL A 376 -17.24 3.93 -0.25
CA VAL A 376 -17.13 3.13 -1.47
C VAL A 376 -17.70 3.88 -2.67
N GLY A 377 -16.94 3.92 -3.77
CA GLY A 377 -17.43 4.35 -5.08
C GLY A 377 -17.52 5.88 -5.24
N ARG A 378 -16.73 6.66 -4.50
CA ARG A 378 -16.59 8.09 -4.81
C ARG A 378 -16.00 8.27 -6.18
N SER A 379 -16.65 9.06 -7.02
CA SER A 379 -16.10 9.48 -8.30
C SER A 379 -15.80 10.96 -8.27
N LEU A 380 -14.52 11.29 -8.38
CA LEU A 380 -13.98 12.63 -8.27
C LEU A 380 -13.40 13.06 -9.62
N THR A 381 -13.45 14.36 -9.92
CA THR A 381 -12.61 14.97 -10.96
C THR A 381 -11.14 14.96 -10.52
N LEU A 382 -10.20 15.20 -11.43
CA LEU A 382 -8.79 15.38 -11.06
C LEU A 382 -8.58 16.53 -10.07
N ALA A 383 -9.48 17.53 -10.07
CA ALA A 383 -9.51 18.62 -9.10
C ALA A 383 -10.16 18.24 -7.75
N GLY A 384 -10.64 17.01 -7.58
CA GLY A 384 -11.24 16.51 -6.34
C GLY A 384 -12.71 16.85 -6.14
N ALA A 385 -13.42 17.34 -7.16
CA ALA A 385 -14.85 17.61 -7.08
C ALA A 385 -15.68 16.35 -7.37
N ASN A 386 -16.79 16.13 -6.66
CA ASN A 386 -17.69 15.01 -6.95
C ASN A 386 -18.24 15.07 -8.39
N ARG A 387 -18.18 13.95 -9.11
CA ARG A 387 -18.76 13.79 -10.45
C ARG A 387 -20.22 13.35 -10.34
N ALA A 388 -21.11 14.09 -10.99
CA ALA A 388 -22.54 13.77 -11.03
C ALA A 388 -22.88 12.53 -11.88
N THR A 389 -22.04 12.24 -12.90
CA THR A 389 -22.21 11.10 -13.80
C THR A 389 -20.85 10.51 -14.17
N THR A 390 -20.75 9.19 -14.11
CA THR A 390 -19.57 8.41 -14.48
C THR A 390 -20.01 7.03 -15.02
N ASN A 391 -19.20 6.38 -15.88
CA ASN A 391 -19.36 4.95 -16.15
C ASN A 391 -18.28 4.13 -15.44
N CYS A 392 -17.60 4.71 -14.44
CA CYS A 392 -16.74 3.97 -13.53
C CYS A 392 -17.53 2.84 -12.86
N VAL A 393 -16.88 1.69 -12.74
CA VAL A 393 -17.47 0.48 -12.16
C VAL A 393 -16.79 0.17 -10.84
N THR A 394 -17.56 0.11 -9.77
CA THR A 394 -17.13 -0.50 -8.50
C THR A 394 -17.94 -1.77 -8.28
N ASP A 395 -17.29 -2.94 -8.28
CA ASP A 395 -17.98 -4.24 -8.28
C ASP A 395 -17.26 -5.29 -7.42
N GLU A 396 -17.99 -6.31 -6.97
CA GLU A 396 -17.47 -7.41 -6.15
C GLU A 396 -16.66 -6.91 -4.93
N ILE A 397 -17.27 -6.03 -4.14
CA ILE A 397 -16.66 -5.50 -2.92
C ILE A 397 -17.16 -6.30 -1.72
N THR A 398 -16.24 -6.92 -1.00
CA THR A 398 -16.52 -7.68 0.22
C THR A 398 -15.91 -6.97 1.42
N ILE A 399 -16.73 -6.63 2.41
CA ILE A 399 -16.29 -6.02 3.67
C ILE A 399 -16.74 -6.89 4.83
N ARG A 400 -15.79 -7.27 5.68
CA ARG A 400 -16.00 -8.15 6.84
C ARG A 400 -15.28 -7.59 8.05
N GLY A 401 -15.64 -8.10 9.24
CA GLY A 401 -14.82 -7.95 10.44
C GLY A 401 -15.53 -7.33 11.64
N HIS A 402 -14.74 -6.79 12.57
CA HIS A 402 -15.17 -6.31 13.87
C HIS A 402 -14.83 -4.82 14.03
N ILE A 403 -15.81 -4.06 14.55
CA ILE A 403 -15.66 -2.65 14.84
C ILE A 403 -16.16 -2.42 16.27
N GLU A 404 -15.26 -2.00 17.15
CA GLU A 404 -15.57 -1.61 18.53
C GLU A 404 -15.61 -0.08 18.61
N GLN A 405 -16.78 0.46 18.99
CA GLN A 405 -16.99 1.90 19.15
C GLN A 405 -17.61 2.26 20.49
N HIS A 406 -17.24 3.46 20.96
CA HIS A 406 -17.88 4.11 22.10
C HIS A 406 -19.05 5.06 21.72
N LEU A 407 -19.33 5.33 20.43
CA LEU A 407 -20.36 6.28 19.98
C LEU A 407 -21.13 5.82 18.72
N HIS A 408 -22.35 6.34 18.51
CA HIS A 408 -23.23 6.01 17.37
C HIS A 408 -22.66 6.51 16.03
N SER A 409 -22.27 5.59 15.14
CA SER A 409 -21.83 5.91 13.78
C SER A 409 -22.48 5.00 12.73
N ASP A 410 -22.55 5.47 11.49
CA ASP A 410 -23.04 4.77 10.31
C ASP A 410 -21.90 3.94 9.69
N LEU A 411 -22.16 2.67 9.40
CA LEU A 411 -21.10 1.72 9.05
C LEU A 411 -20.51 1.91 7.64
N LEU A 412 -21.32 2.36 6.68
CA LEU A 412 -20.94 2.47 5.28
C LEU A 412 -21.59 3.73 4.72
N THR A 413 -20.87 4.43 3.85
CA THR A 413 -21.48 5.44 3.01
C THR A 413 -21.25 5.14 1.55
N LEU A 414 -22.37 5.09 0.83
CA LEU A 414 -22.44 5.02 -0.60
C LEU A 414 -22.87 6.41 -1.08
N PRO A 415 -21.97 7.22 -1.64
CA PRO A 415 -22.37 8.42 -2.35
C PRO A 415 -23.42 8.06 -3.41
N SER A 416 -24.24 9.01 -3.86
CA SER A 416 -25.25 8.77 -4.90
C SER A 416 -24.58 8.32 -6.21
N ILE A 417 -24.36 7.02 -6.38
CA ILE A 417 -23.77 6.43 -7.58
C ILE A 417 -24.93 6.10 -8.50
N THR A 418 -25.07 6.86 -9.57
CA THR A 418 -26.26 6.82 -10.43
C THR A 418 -26.31 5.62 -11.37
N ASN A 419 -25.22 4.83 -11.52
CA ASN A 419 -25.09 3.82 -12.58
C ASN A 419 -24.35 2.50 -12.25
N SER A 420 -23.97 2.20 -11.00
CA SER A 420 -23.20 0.98 -10.70
C SER A 420 -24.09 -0.18 -10.26
N GLY A 421 -24.25 -1.20 -11.11
CA GLY A 421 -24.87 -2.49 -10.75
C GLY A 421 -23.98 -3.39 -9.88
N GLY A 422 -23.16 -2.81 -8.99
CA GLY A 422 -22.15 -3.53 -8.22
C GLY A 422 -22.72 -4.32 -7.05
N LEU A 423 -22.11 -5.47 -6.75
CA LEU A 423 -22.43 -6.27 -5.56
C LEU A 423 -21.53 -5.85 -4.39
N ILE A 424 -22.13 -5.46 -3.25
CA ILE A 424 -21.40 -5.19 -2.00
C ILE A 424 -21.85 -6.22 -0.95
N HIS A 425 -20.95 -7.13 -0.59
CA HIS A 425 -21.17 -8.09 0.48
C HIS A 425 -20.68 -7.51 1.81
N LEU A 426 -21.57 -7.37 2.80
CA LEU A 426 -21.26 -6.81 4.12
C LEU A 426 -21.56 -7.84 5.19
N ASP A 427 -20.52 -8.46 5.76
CA ASP A 427 -20.65 -9.39 6.89
C ASP A 427 -20.05 -8.77 8.15
N MET A 428 -20.80 -7.85 8.76
CA MET A 428 -20.40 -7.10 9.95
C MET A 428 -21.52 -7.12 11.00
N PHE A 429 -21.17 -6.94 12.29
CA PHE A 429 -22.11 -7.04 13.41
C PHE A 429 -22.86 -5.74 13.80
N SER A 430 -22.74 -4.64 13.04
CA SER A 430 -23.41 -3.35 13.33
C SER A 430 -24.51 -2.96 12.31
N THR A 431 -25.39 -2.04 12.69
CA THR A 431 -26.50 -1.52 11.86
C THR A 431 -26.02 -0.56 10.77
N LEU A 432 -26.50 -0.74 9.54
CA LEU A 432 -26.28 0.15 8.40
C LEU A 432 -27.49 1.07 8.20
N ASN A 433 -27.25 2.35 7.93
CA ASN A 433 -28.24 3.28 7.40
C ASN A 433 -27.79 3.74 6.01
N ASP A 434 -28.76 3.79 5.09
CA ASP A 434 -28.69 4.45 3.78
C ASP A 434 -27.86 3.79 2.66
N THR A 435 -28.55 3.18 1.68
CA THR A 435 -27.94 2.72 0.42
C THR A 435 -28.92 2.84 -0.74
N GLN A 436 -28.75 3.84 -1.60
CA GLN A 436 -29.43 3.88 -2.89
C GLN A 436 -28.61 3.13 -3.93
N GLY A 437 -29.23 2.18 -4.66
CA GLY A 437 -28.67 1.60 -5.88
C GLY A 437 -27.78 0.36 -5.75
N PHE A 438 -27.65 -0.25 -4.57
CA PHE A 438 -26.82 -1.45 -4.35
C PHE A 438 -27.61 -2.59 -3.68
N THR A 439 -27.21 -3.83 -3.96
CA THR A 439 -27.62 -4.98 -3.13
C THR A 439 -26.59 -5.18 -2.02
N ILE A 440 -27.01 -5.04 -0.76
CA ILE A 440 -26.22 -5.45 0.41
C ILE A 440 -26.55 -6.89 0.77
N CYS A 441 -25.53 -7.74 0.82
CA CYS A 441 -25.62 -9.10 1.34
C CYS A 441 -25.03 -9.22 2.75
N ARG A 442 -25.84 -9.51 3.78
CA ARG A 442 -25.39 -9.70 5.17
C ARG A 442 -25.90 -11.01 5.76
N GLY A 443 -25.09 -12.07 5.75
CA GLY A 443 -25.51 -13.37 6.29
C GLY A 443 -26.86 -13.83 5.70
N SER A 444 -27.84 -14.15 6.57
CA SER A 444 -29.22 -14.48 6.20
C SER A 444 -30.08 -13.28 5.79
N SER A 445 -29.59 -12.04 5.89
CA SER A 445 -30.36 -10.82 5.63
C SER A 445 -29.85 -10.07 4.40
N ARG A 446 -30.76 -9.41 3.69
CA ARG A 446 -30.52 -8.50 2.57
C ARG A 446 -31.24 -7.18 2.82
N SER A 447 -30.75 -6.06 2.31
CA SER A 447 -31.50 -4.80 2.38
C SER A 447 -31.24 -3.92 1.17
N GLY A 448 -32.28 -3.21 0.71
CA GLY A 448 -32.19 -2.21 -0.35
C GLY A 448 -33.02 -0.98 0.02
N LYS A 449 -32.54 0.22 -0.31
CA LYS A 449 -33.28 1.48 -0.11
C LYS A 449 -33.41 2.21 -1.45
N VAL A 450 -34.59 2.78 -1.69
CA VAL A 450 -34.88 3.60 -2.86
C VAL A 450 -35.52 4.90 -2.41
N GLN A 451 -35.06 6.01 -2.97
CA GLN A 451 -35.64 7.33 -2.78
C GLN A 451 -36.02 7.90 -4.15
N GLY A 452 -37.23 8.46 -4.26
CA GLY A 452 -37.72 9.07 -5.48
C GLY A 452 -39.13 8.59 -5.85
N ASP A 453 -39.45 8.61 -7.14
CA ASP A 453 -40.72 8.08 -7.64
C ASP A 453 -40.69 6.54 -7.60
N LEU A 454 -41.30 5.99 -6.55
CA LEU A 454 -41.34 4.55 -6.28
C LEU A 454 -42.24 3.79 -7.28
N THR A 455 -43.06 4.49 -8.06
CA THR A 455 -43.87 3.87 -9.12
C THR A 455 -43.05 3.57 -10.38
N ALA A 456 -41.97 4.31 -10.60
CA ALA A 456 -41.07 4.15 -11.75
C ALA A 456 -39.76 3.41 -11.42
N LYS A 457 -39.40 3.29 -10.13
CA LYS A 457 -38.13 2.69 -9.68
C LYS A 457 -38.38 1.66 -8.56
N PRO A 458 -38.37 0.35 -8.85
CA PRO A 458 -38.46 -0.68 -7.81
C PRO A 458 -37.24 -0.64 -6.89
N ALA A 459 -37.43 -0.96 -5.61
CA ALA A 459 -36.33 -1.46 -4.80
C ALA A 459 -36.00 -2.87 -5.27
N ARG A 460 -34.74 -3.10 -5.58
CA ARG A 460 -34.26 -4.38 -6.07
C ARG A 460 -33.39 -5.03 -5.01
N ILE A 461 -33.64 -6.31 -4.75
CA ILE A 461 -32.81 -7.14 -3.91
C ILE A 461 -32.38 -8.33 -4.75
N SER A 462 -31.09 -8.45 -5.06
CA SER A 462 -30.58 -9.61 -5.79
C SER A 462 -30.69 -10.87 -4.92
N LEU A 463 -31.28 -11.91 -5.50
CA LEU A 463 -31.42 -13.25 -4.95
C LEU A 463 -30.42 -14.23 -5.60
N ARG A 464 -29.51 -13.76 -6.48
CA ARG A 464 -28.69 -14.60 -7.36
C ARG A 464 -27.78 -15.63 -6.67
N ASP A 465 -27.56 -15.49 -5.36
CA ASP A 465 -26.77 -16.42 -4.55
C ASP A 465 -27.63 -17.34 -3.66
N LEU A 466 -28.95 -17.21 -3.69
CA LEU A 466 -29.86 -18.05 -2.92
C LEU A 466 -30.25 -19.27 -3.77
N ARG A 467 -29.62 -20.41 -3.49
CA ARG A 467 -30.12 -21.72 -3.95
C ARG A 467 -30.81 -22.42 -2.79
N PRO A 468 -32.15 -22.30 -2.67
CA PRO A 468 -32.89 -23.52 -2.31
C PRO A 468 -34.36 -23.58 -2.77
N ASP A 469 -34.87 -24.81 -2.87
CA ASP A 469 -36.29 -25.12 -2.76
C ASP A 469 -36.83 -24.70 -1.38
N GLY A 470 -37.83 -23.83 -1.33
CA GLY A 470 -38.61 -23.52 -0.12
C GLY A 470 -37.93 -22.60 0.89
N LEU A 471 -37.45 -21.42 0.46
CA LEU A 471 -36.88 -20.40 1.33
C LEU A 471 -37.99 -19.56 1.97
N GLU A 472 -38.06 -19.53 3.30
CA GLU A 472 -38.94 -18.61 4.04
C GLU A 472 -38.18 -17.32 4.39
N VAL A 473 -38.75 -16.20 3.98
CA VAL A 473 -38.11 -14.89 4.03
C VAL A 473 -39.05 -13.87 4.67
N ALA A 474 -38.64 -13.21 5.74
CA ALA A 474 -39.30 -12.01 6.23
C ALA A 474 -38.83 -10.79 5.44
N VAL A 475 -39.75 -10.06 4.82
CA VAL A 475 -39.52 -8.76 4.19
C VAL A 475 -40.12 -7.65 5.07
N ASP A 476 -39.26 -6.82 5.63
CA ASP A 476 -39.56 -5.62 6.42
C ASP A 476 -39.43 -4.38 5.54
N ILE A 477 -40.55 -3.79 5.13
CA ILE A 477 -40.62 -2.58 4.31
C ILE A 477 -40.94 -1.37 5.18
N PHE A 478 -40.10 -0.35 5.11
CA PHE A 478 -40.32 0.94 5.73
C PHE A 478 -40.55 1.96 4.63
N MET A 479 -41.70 2.62 4.62
CA MET A 479 -41.99 3.71 3.70
C MET A 479 -42.14 5.01 4.48
N LYS A 480 -41.49 6.06 4.02
CA LYS A 480 -41.69 7.42 4.49
C LYS A 480 -42.17 8.25 3.30
N ALA A 481 -43.41 8.71 3.37
CA ALA A 481 -43.99 9.56 2.33
C ALA A 481 -43.91 11.02 2.75
N ASP A 482 -43.17 11.83 1.99
CA ASP A 482 -43.24 13.29 2.08
C ASP A 482 -44.43 13.78 1.25
N ASN A 483 -45.64 13.68 1.81
CA ASN A 483 -46.81 14.30 1.20
C ASN A 483 -47.15 15.60 1.94
N ALA A 484 -46.79 16.73 1.34
CA ALA A 484 -47.17 18.06 1.83
C ALA A 484 -48.70 18.23 1.92
N ASP A 485 -49.46 17.50 1.10
CA ASP A 485 -50.93 17.59 1.03
C ASP A 485 -51.67 16.81 2.15
N LEU A 486 -50.98 15.98 2.94
CA LEU A 486 -51.60 15.13 3.97
C LEU A 486 -51.34 15.58 5.42
N GLY A 487 -50.67 16.72 5.62
CA GLY A 487 -50.59 17.38 6.94
C GLY A 487 -49.74 16.71 8.02
N ALA A 488 -49.10 15.56 7.76
CA ALA A 488 -48.07 14.97 8.62
C ALA A 488 -47.19 13.99 7.84
N ALA A 489 -45.90 13.91 8.21
CA ALA A 489 -44.99 12.87 7.73
C ALA A 489 -45.49 11.49 8.19
N ASN A 490 -46.15 10.76 7.30
CA ASN A 490 -46.61 9.41 7.59
C ASN A 490 -45.46 8.44 7.30
N SER A 491 -45.02 7.74 8.34
CA SER A 491 -44.11 6.61 8.22
C SER A 491 -44.90 5.31 8.38
N PHE A 492 -44.70 4.38 7.45
CA PHE A 492 -45.33 3.08 7.44
C PHE A 492 -44.25 2.02 7.61
N ARG A 493 -44.52 1.01 8.43
CA ARG A 493 -43.73 -0.22 8.48
C ARG A 493 -44.65 -1.39 8.15
N ILE A 494 -44.33 -2.11 7.10
CA ILE A 494 -44.99 -3.34 6.67
C ILE A 494 -43.98 -4.46 6.92
N ARG A 495 -44.37 -5.50 7.66
CA ARG A 495 -43.56 -6.72 7.77
C ARG A 495 -44.38 -7.85 7.18
N GLU A 496 -43.84 -8.48 6.15
CA GLU A 496 -44.47 -9.61 5.47
C GLU A 496 -43.53 -10.81 5.52
N ASN A 497 -44.08 -12.00 5.70
CA ASN A 497 -43.33 -13.24 5.55
C ASN A 497 -43.68 -13.80 4.17
N LEU A 498 -42.70 -13.88 3.29
CA LEU A 498 -42.82 -14.40 1.94
C LEU A 498 -42.19 -15.80 1.92
N LEU A 499 -42.91 -16.77 1.34
CA LEU A 499 -42.34 -18.06 0.99
C LEU A 499 -41.91 -18.01 -0.47
N LEU A 500 -40.60 -18.02 -0.71
CA LEU A 500 -40.04 -17.96 -2.05
C LEU A 500 -39.66 -19.38 -2.50
N THR A 501 -40.18 -19.80 -3.66
CA THR A 501 -39.76 -21.03 -4.33
C THR A 501 -39.20 -20.62 -5.70
N LEU A 502 -37.90 -20.78 -5.89
CA LEU A 502 -37.25 -20.49 -7.17
C LEU A 502 -37.41 -21.71 -8.09
N ALA A 503 -37.75 -21.49 -9.36
CA ALA A 503 -37.72 -22.56 -10.36
C ALA A 503 -36.25 -22.90 -10.73
N ASP A 504 -35.99 -24.16 -11.08
CA ASP A 504 -34.66 -24.68 -11.43
C ASP A 504 -33.95 -23.94 -12.59
N ASP A 505 -34.70 -23.19 -13.40
CA ASP A 505 -34.20 -22.44 -14.56
C ASP A 505 -33.85 -20.97 -14.26
N GLY A 506 -33.96 -20.53 -13.00
CA GLY A 506 -33.71 -19.15 -12.59
C GLY A 506 -34.85 -18.17 -12.91
N SER A 507 -35.93 -18.63 -13.54
CA SER A 507 -37.16 -17.87 -13.70
C SER A 507 -38.04 -18.04 -12.45
N GLY A 508 -37.67 -17.38 -11.36
CA GLY A 508 -38.40 -17.47 -10.10
C GLY A 508 -39.88 -17.06 -10.26
N ALA A 509 -40.80 -17.92 -9.81
CA ALA A 509 -42.20 -17.56 -9.61
C ALA A 509 -42.46 -17.32 -8.12
N VAL A 510 -43.12 -16.22 -7.77
CA VAL A 510 -43.67 -16.06 -6.42
C VAL A 510 -44.91 -16.97 -6.34
N ILE A 511 -44.79 -18.11 -5.64
CA ILE A 511 -45.87 -19.13 -5.64
C ILE A 511 -46.97 -18.79 -4.61
N ASP A 512 -46.64 -18.15 -3.48
CA ASP A 512 -47.66 -17.81 -2.49
C ASP A 512 -47.23 -16.61 -1.62
N VAL A 513 -48.08 -15.59 -1.55
CA VAL A 513 -47.94 -14.46 -0.61
C VAL A 513 -48.93 -14.71 0.53
N GLN A 514 -48.50 -15.40 1.58
CA GLN A 514 -49.32 -15.51 2.79
C GLN A 514 -49.20 -14.22 3.59
N HIS A 515 -50.28 -13.46 3.62
CA HIS A 515 -50.38 -12.20 4.36
C HIS A 515 -50.49 -12.51 5.87
N VAL A 516 -49.36 -12.69 6.57
CA VAL A 516 -49.42 -13.26 7.93
C VAL A 516 -49.78 -12.23 9.01
N ASN A 517 -49.43 -10.95 8.95
CA ASN A 517 -49.93 -9.93 9.91
C ASN A 517 -49.44 -8.51 9.56
N SER A 518 -50.33 -7.57 9.25
CA SER A 518 -49.97 -6.15 9.15
C SER A 518 -50.21 -5.43 10.48
N ARG A 519 -49.17 -4.83 11.07
CA ARG A 519 -49.31 -3.90 12.19
C ARG A 519 -49.27 -2.47 11.67
N HIS A 520 -50.43 -1.85 11.56
CA HIS A 520 -50.57 -0.47 11.10
C HIS A 520 -50.52 0.53 12.27
N ARG A 521 -49.79 1.65 12.09
CA ARG A 521 -49.91 2.85 12.93
C ARG A 521 -50.01 4.07 12.01
N GLY A 522 -51.22 4.59 11.81
CA GLY A 522 -51.50 5.78 10.99
C GLY A 522 -53.00 5.93 10.73
N THR A 523 -53.41 7.10 10.23
CA THR A 523 -54.75 7.34 9.68
C THR A 523 -54.61 7.58 8.18
N GLY A 524 -55.01 6.63 7.34
CA GLY A 524 -54.88 6.73 5.88
C GLY A 524 -55.07 5.39 5.17
N ALA A 525 -55.13 5.43 3.84
CA ALA A 525 -55.12 4.23 2.99
C ALA A 525 -53.79 3.50 3.12
N ILE A 526 -53.85 2.17 3.27
CA ILE A 526 -52.65 1.33 3.36
C ILE A 526 -52.03 1.26 1.95
N PRO A 527 -50.75 1.65 1.76
CA PRO A 527 -50.08 1.50 0.48
C PRO A 527 -50.04 0.01 0.10
N THR A 528 -50.39 -0.30 -1.15
CA THR A 528 -50.20 -1.65 -1.68
C THR A 528 -48.74 -1.81 -2.07
N VAL A 529 -48.13 -2.94 -1.68
CA VAL A 529 -46.79 -3.31 -2.14
C VAL A 529 -46.95 -4.45 -3.13
N THR A 530 -46.33 -4.31 -4.30
CA THR A 530 -46.26 -5.38 -5.30
C THR A 530 -44.86 -5.98 -5.29
N TYR A 531 -44.81 -7.30 -5.30
CA TYR A 531 -43.57 -8.07 -5.42
C TYR A 531 -43.54 -8.74 -6.78
N SER A 532 -42.42 -8.66 -7.48
CA SER A 532 -42.14 -9.50 -8.64
C SER A 532 -40.71 -10.02 -8.59
N ILE A 533 -40.46 -11.16 -9.24
CA ILE A 533 -39.10 -11.68 -9.41
C ILE A 533 -38.79 -11.68 -10.90
N HIS A 534 -37.68 -11.05 -11.27
CA HIS A 534 -37.16 -11.04 -12.64
C HIS A 534 -35.65 -11.27 -12.61
N ASP A 535 -35.15 -12.24 -13.38
CA ASP A 535 -33.72 -12.56 -13.51
C ASP A 535 -32.95 -12.73 -12.18
N GLY A 536 -33.61 -13.37 -11.21
CA GLY A 536 -33.06 -13.58 -9.88
C GLY A 536 -33.02 -12.33 -8.99
N GLU A 537 -33.77 -11.28 -9.31
CA GLU A 537 -33.94 -10.10 -8.46
C GLU A 537 -35.37 -10.03 -7.91
N LEU A 538 -35.54 -9.80 -6.61
CA LEU A 538 -36.82 -9.43 -6.01
C LEU A 538 -37.03 -7.93 -6.22
N HIS A 539 -38.07 -7.59 -6.98
CA HIS A 539 -38.53 -6.24 -7.20
C HIS A 539 -39.67 -5.95 -6.24
N VAL A 540 -39.48 -4.91 -5.42
CA VAL A 540 -40.52 -4.38 -4.54
C VAL A 540 -40.95 -3.03 -5.06
N LEU A 541 -42.24 -2.90 -5.40
CA LEU A 541 -42.85 -1.70 -5.95
C LEU A 541 -43.87 -1.14 -4.95
N GLY A 542 -43.81 0.18 -4.71
CA GLY A 542 -44.84 0.89 -3.97
C GLY A 542 -46.05 1.22 -4.85
N SER A 543 -47.25 1.25 -4.29
CA SER A 543 -48.48 1.63 -5.01
C SER A 543 -48.47 3.06 -5.57
N GLU A 544 -49.43 3.35 -6.45
CA GLU A 544 -49.67 4.66 -7.10
C GLU A 544 -49.79 5.88 -6.15
N TYR A 545 -49.91 5.66 -4.84
CA TYR A 545 -50.03 6.71 -3.83
C TYR A 545 -48.70 7.34 -3.39
N THR A 546 -47.55 6.79 -3.77
CA THR A 546 -46.24 7.37 -3.46
C THR A 546 -45.73 8.23 -4.62
N ARG A 547 -46.08 9.53 -4.61
CA ARG A 547 -45.52 10.53 -5.53
C ARG A 547 -44.14 11.02 -5.05
N ALA A 548 -43.51 11.87 -5.86
CA ALA A 548 -42.14 12.38 -5.70
C ALA A 548 -41.70 12.59 -4.23
N ASN A 549 -40.49 12.14 -3.89
CA ASN A 549 -39.82 12.21 -2.58
C ASN A 549 -40.22 11.16 -1.52
N ALA A 550 -40.90 10.07 -1.91
CA ALA A 550 -41.05 8.93 -1.02
C ALA A 550 -39.71 8.18 -0.85
N GLU A 551 -39.46 7.72 0.37
CA GLU A 551 -38.34 6.86 0.74
C GLU A 551 -38.88 5.48 1.09
N MET A 552 -38.38 4.43 0.44
CA MET A 552 -38.69 3.04 0.76
C MET A 552 -37.40 2.30 1.13
N THR A 553 -37.37 1.74 2.33
CA THR A 553 -36.31 0.82 2.78
C THR A 553 -36.91 -0.57 2.88
N VAL A 554 -36.42 -1.50 2.07
CA VAL A 554 -36.77 -2.91 2.13
C VAL A 554 -35.64 -3.66 2.84
N LYS A 555 -35.99 -4.38 3.91
CA LYS A 555 -35.12 -5.35 4.56
C LYS A 555 -35.71 -6.72 4.31
N MET A 556 -34.86 -7.70 4.09
CA MET A 556 -35.19 -9.08 3.82
C MET A 556 -34.36 -9.91 4.80
N GLU A 557 -34.95 -10.88 5.47
CA GLU A 557 -34.31 -11.74 6.46
C GLU A 557 -34.76 -13.17 6.20
N ILE A 558 -33.85 -14.10 5.98
CA ILE A 558 -34.18 -15.52 5.85
C ILE A 558 -34.53 -16.03 7.25
N ILE A 559 -35.78 -16.45 7.42
CA ILE A 559 -36.35 -16.89 8.70
C ILE A 559 -36.50 -18.41 8.80
N GLY A 560 -36.38 -19.14 7.68
CA GLY A 560 -36.46 -20.59 7.64
C GLY A 560 -36.12 -21.18 6.26
N GLY A 561 -35.65 -22.42 6.23
CA GLY A 561 -35.27 -23.15 5.00
C GLY A 561 -34.02 -24.00 5.20
N ARG A 562 -33.93 -25.14 4.49
CA ARG A 562 -32.69 -25.94 4.43
C ARG A 562 -31.78 -25.31 3.38
N VAL A 563 -30.76 -24.56 3.83
CA VAL A 563 -29.60 -24.27 2.98
C VAL A 563 -28.87 -25.61 2.81
N VAL A 564 -28.83 -26.15 1.59
CA VAL A 564 -28.01 -27.32 1.27
C VAL A 564 -26.63 -26.84 0.85
#